data_AF-A0A1H9CEX3-F1
#
_entry.id   AF-A0A1H9CEX3-F1
#
_cell.length_a   1.000
_cell.length_b   1.000
_cell.length_c   1.000
_cell.angle_alpha   90.00
_cell.angle_beta   90.00
_cell.angle_gamma   90.00
#
_symmetry.space_group_name_H-M   'P 1'
#
loop_
_entity.id
_entity.type
_entity.pdbx_description
1 polymer ?
#
loop_
_entity_poly.entity_id
_entity_poly.type
_entity_poly.pdbx_seq_one_letter_code
_entity_poly.pdbx_strand_id
1 'polypeptide(L)'
;MHEELVANMALTTQQQDFELAKAAHERHGNTVISLLQHTISLGLVALSAPLVINGGALAALLHVLTEAPNALQYHQGRLSLVFGYLLSGLIAPGLAAGAAYFSQALFTEDWGCAEFCFERPFVRHRRGRKYFCACVLKWVSVALVASSYISLALGCNQFWRLLLKLAAS
;
A
#
# COMPACT_ATOMS: atom_id res chain seq x y z
N MET A 1 -43.79 26.38 -36.67
CA MET A 1 -42.48 26.12 -37.33
C MET A 1 -41.29 26.49 -36.46
N HIS A 2 -41.17 27.72 -35.93
CA HIS A 2 -40.02 28.07 -35.06
C HIS A 2 -40.06 27.37 -33.68
N GLU A 3 -41.24 27.17 -33.09
CA GLU A 3 -41.40 26.44 -31.82
C GLU A 3 -41.10 24.94 -31.94
N GLU A 4 -41.49 24.29 -33.04
CA GLU A 4 -41.18 22.87 -33.28
C GLU A 4 -39.67 22.64 -33.45
N LEU A 5 -38.96 23.59 -34.08
CA LEU A 5 -37.52 23.51 -34.24
C LEU A 5 -36.79 23.64 -32.89
N VAL A 6 -37.28 24.52 -32.01
CA VAL A 6 -36.76 24.71 -30.65
C VAL A 6 -37.06 23.48 -29.78
N ALA A 7 -38.26 22.90 -29.89
CA ALA A 7 -38.62 21.68 -29.17
C ALA A 7 -37.77 20.47 -29.59
N ASN A 8 -37.53 20.30 -30.89
CA ASN A 8 -36.65 19.24 -31.41
C ASN A 8 -35.19 19.44 -31.02
N MET A 9 -34.72 20.69 -30.95
CA MET A 9 -33.37 21.00 -30.47
C MET A 9 -33.23 20.72 -28.97
N ALA A 10 -34.24 21.06 -28.16
CA ALA A 10 -34.23 20.75 -26.73
C ALA A 10 -34.22 19.24 -26.46
N LEU A 11 -35.03 18.47 -27.20
CA LEU A 11 -35.07 17.00 -27.12
C LEU A 11 -33.72 16.35 -27.45
N THR A 12 -33.04 16.83 -28.50
CA THR A 12 -31.73 16.30 -28.90
C THR A 12 -30.65 16.64 -27.86
N THR A 13 -30.66 17.85 -27.28
CA THR A 13 -29.72 18.20 -26.19
C THR A 13 -29.94 17.37 -24.94
N GLN A 14 -31.19 17.10 -24.56
CA GLN A 14 -31.51 16.28 -23.39
C GLN A 14 -31.09 14.81 -23.60
N GLN A 15 -31.28 14.26 -24.80
CA GLN A 15 -30.79 12.93 -25.15
C GLN A 15 -29.26 12.85 -25.11
N GLN A 16 -28.57 13.88 -25.62
CA GLN A 16 -27.11 13.95 -25.57
C GLN A 16 -26.58 13.99 -24.13
N ASP A 17 -27.17 14.81 -23.25
CA ASP A 17 -26.74 14.89 -21.85
C ASP A 17 -27.00 13.59 -21.08
N PHE A 18 -28.08 12.86 -21.41
CA PHE A 18 -28.35 11.54 -20.84
C PHE A 18 -27.28 10.50 -21.22
N GLU A 19 -26.91 10.44 -22.50
CA GLU A 19 -25.83 9.55 -23.00
C GLU A 19 -24.48 9.92 -22.37
N LEU A 20 -24.17 11.21 -22.25
CA LEU A 20 -22.96 11.69 -21.60
C LEU A 20 -22.92 11.34 -20.10
N ALA A 21 -24.04 11.46 -19.40
CA ALA A 21 -24.15 11.06 -18.00
C ALA A 21 -23.92 9.55 -17.82
N LYS A 22 -24.57 8.73 -18.65
CA LYS A 22 -24.39 7.27 -18.63
C LYS A 22 -22.94 6.87 -18.90
N ALA A 23 -22.32 7.46 -19.92
CA ALA A 23 -20.91 7.24 -20.22
C ALA A 23 -20.00 7.68 -19.07
N ALA A 24 -20.33 8.77 -18.37
CA ALA A 24 -19.57 9.23 -17.21
C ALA A 24 -19.71 8.26 -16.02
N HIS A 25 -20.90 7.72 -15.76
CA HIS A 25 -21.14 6.76 -14.68
C HIS A 25 -20.40 5.43 -14.94
N GLU A 26 -20.46 4.91 -16.17
CA GLU A 26 -19.73 3.70 -16.57
C GLU A 26 -18.21 3.88 -16.49
N ARG A 27 -17.69 5.01 -17.00
CA ARG A 27 -16.27 5.35 -16.87
C ARG A 27 -15.84 5.46 -15.41
N HIS A 28 -16.69 6.03 -14.56
CA HIS A 28 -16.40 6.14 -13.13
C HIS A 28 -16.23 4.75 -12.51
N GLY A 29 -17.20 3.85 -12.70
CA GLY A 29 -17.14 2.47 -12.20
C GLY A 29 -15.89 1.71 -12.68
N ASN A 30 -15.58 1.79 -13.98
CA ASN A 30 -14.40 1.14 -14.56
C ASN A 30 -13.08 1.70 -14.01
N THR A 31 -13.02 3.01 -13.77
CA THR A 31 -11.83 3.67 -13.21
C THR A 31 -11.58 3.19 -11.77
N VAL A 32 -12.63 3.05 -10.95
CA VAL A 32 -12.49 2.55 -9.57
C VAL A 32 -11.88 1.16 -9.56
N ILE A 33 -12.41 0.26 -10.39
CA ILE A 33 -11.96 -1.13 -10.46
C ILE A 33 -10.51 -1.21 -10.95
N SER A 34 -10.17 -0.45 -11.99
CA SER A 34 -8.81 -0.43 -12.53
C SER A 34 -7.79 0.11 -11.53
N LEU A 35 -8.09 1.22 -10.85
CA LEU A 35 -7.22 1.78 -9.81
C LEU A 35 -7.02 0.82 -8.64
N LEU A 36 -8.08 0.12 -8.23
CA LEU A 36 -8.00 -0.88 -7.17
C LEU A 36 -7.07 -2.04 -7.57
N GLN A 37 -7.24 -2.58 -8.78
CA GLN A 37 -6.40 -3.68 -9.28
C GLN A 37 -4.92 -3.27 -9.39
N HIS A 38 -4.62 -2.08 -9.91
CA HIS A 38 -3.25 -1.58 -10.00
C HIS A 38 -2.60 -1.34 -8.64
N THR A 39 -3.37 -0.82 -7.66
CA THR A 39 -2.83 -0.57 -6.33
C THR A 39 -2.53 -1.87 -5.59
N ILE A 40 -3.38 -2.89 -5.74
CA ILE A 40 -3.17 -4.22 -5.15
C ILE A 40 -1.91 -4.86 -5.72
N SER A 41 -1.75 -4.89 -7.05
CA SER A 41 -0.61 -5.55 -7.69
C SER A 41 0.72 -4.89 -7.34
N LEU A 42 0.80 -3.56 -7.41
CA LEU A 42 2.00 -2.82 -7.04
C LEU A 42 2.32 -2.94 -5.54
N GLY A 43 1.31 -2.91 -4.69
CA GLY A 43 1.47 -3.08 -3.24
C GLY A 43 2.05 -4.46 -2.90
N LEU A 44 1.54 -5.52 -3.53
CA LEU A 44 1.97 -6.90 -3.26
C LEU A 44 3.45 -7.11 -3.66
N VAL A 45 3.88 -6.50 -4.77
CA VAL A 45 5.29 -6.51 -5.21
C VAL A 45 6.18 -5.71 -4.25
N ALA A 46 5.75 -4.52 -3.84
CA ALA A 46 6.52 -3.68 -2.92
C ALA A 46 6.69 -4.32 -1.53
N LEU A 47 5.74 -5.14 -1.10
CA LEU A 47 5.75 -5.84 0.18
C LEU A 47 6.51 -7.17 0.16
N SER A 48 6.54 -7.86 -0.98
CA SER A 48 7.21 -9.16 -1.11
C SER A 48 8.73 -9.04 -1.01
N ALA A 49 9.32 -8.01 -1.61
CA ALA A 49 10.76 -7.77 -1.58
C ALA A 49 11.34 -7.66 -0.14
N PRO A 50 10.85 -6.75 0.73
CA PRO A 50 11.39 -6.66 2.09
C PRO A 50 11.10 -7.91 2.92
N LEU A 51 9.99 -8.62 2.66
CA LEU A 51 9.69 -9.88 3.36
C LEU A 51 10.71 -10.98 3.02
N VAL A 52 11.00 -11.18 1.73
CA VAL A 52 11.97 -12.18 1.26
C VAL A 52 13.38 -11.84 1.74
N ILE A 53 13.78 -10.57 1.65
CA ILE A 53 15.14 -10.16 2.04
C ILE A 53 15.33 -10.29 3.55
N ASN A 54 14.40 -9.79 4.38
CA ASN A 54 14.50 -9.93 5.84
C ASN A 54 14.40 -11.41 6.26
N GLY A 55 13.50 -12.18 5.64
CA GLY A 55 13.36 -13.62 5.91
C GLY A 55 14.64 -14.39 5.60
N GLY A 56 15.27 -14.12 4.46
CA GLY A 56 16.56 -14.72 4.09
C GLY A 56 17.69 -14.32 5.02
N ALA A 57 17.77 -13.04 5.42
CA ALA A 57 18.76 -12.56 6.37
C ALA A 57 18.60 -13.21 7.75
N LEU A 58 17.37 -13.38 8.23
CA LEU A 58 17.09 -14.04 9.51
C LEU A 58 17.43 -15.53 9.45
N ALA A 59 17.14 -16.21 8.34
CA ALA A 59 17.53 -17.61 8.13
C ALA A 59 19.05 -17.78 8.13
N ALA A 60 19.79 -16.89 7.46
CA ALA A 60 21.25 -16.89 7.49
C ALA A 60 21.80 -16.69 8.91
N LEU A 61 21.21 -15.78 9.69
CA LEU A 61 21.60 -15.57 11.08
C LEU A 61 21.38 -16.81 11.94
N LEU A 62 20.23 -17.48 11.78
CA LEU A 62 19.92 -18.71 12.51
C LEU A 62 20.89 -19.84 12.16
N HIS A 63 21.27 -19.94 10.88
CA HIS A 63 22.26 -20.93 10.44
C HIS A 63 23.63 -20.68 11.10
N VAL A 64 24.12 -19.44 11.11
CA VAL A 64 25.37 -19.08 11.81
C VAL A 64 25.27 -19.37 13.32
N LEU A 65 24.10 -19.16 13.93
CA LEU A 65 23.87 -19.49 15.34
C LEU A 65 23.99 -20.98 15.63
N THR A 66 23.57 -21.84 14.69
CA THR A 66 23.69 -23.29 14.82
C THR A 66 25.12 -23.80 14.61
N GLU A 67 25.92 -23.16 13.76
CA GLU A 67 27.29 -23.59 13.45
C GLU A 67 28.31 -23.14 14.51
N ALA A 68 28.14 -21.95 15.09
CA ALA A 68 29.12 -21.36 16.02
C ALA A 68 28.48 -20.84 17.33
N PRO A 69 27.76 -21.67 18.10
CA PRO A 69 27.01 -21.23 19.28
C PRO A 69 27.92 -20.61 20.36
N ASN A 70 29.12 -21.17 20.56
CA ASN A 70 30.06 -20.72 21.59
C ASN A 70 30.70 -19.36 21.26
N ALA A 71 31.00 -19.10 19.99
CA ALA A 71 31.59 -17.84 19.55
C ALA A 71 30.58 -16.68 19.66
N LEU A 72 29.30 -16.97 19.46
CA LEU A 72 28.20 -16.00 19.56
C LEU A 72 27.78 -15.71 21.02
N GLN A 73 28.00 -16.63 21.96
CA GLN A 73 27.72 -16.40 23.38
C GLN A 73 28.46 -15.18 23.94
N TYR A 74 29.68 -14.92 23.46
CA TYR A 74 30.45 -13.76 23.90
C TYR A 74 29.91 -12.43 23.36
N HIS A 75 29.00 -12.46 22.38
CA HIS A 75 28.47 -11.29 21.66
C HIS A 75 26.94 -11.19 21.73
N GLN A 76 26.31 -11.80 22.74
CA GLN A 76 24.85 -11.87 22.92
C GLN A 76 24.14 -10.52 22.76
N GLY A 77 24.68 -9.43 23.31
CA GLY A 77 24.07 -8.10 23.22
C GLY A 77 24.01 -7.53 21.80
N ARG A 78 24.97 -7.87 20.93
CA ARG A 78 24.92 -7.47 19.51
C ARG A 78 24.02 -8.40 18.72
N LEU A 79 24.04 -9.69 19.05
CA LEU A 79 23.18 -10.69 18.42
C LEU A 79 21.70 -10.35 18.62
N SER A 80 21.29 -9.97 19.85
CA SER A 80 19.92 -9.57 20.14
C SER A 80 19.49 -8.31 19.39
N LEU A 81 20.40 -7.33 19.22
CA LEU A 81 20.15 -6.14 18.41
C LEU A 81 19.97 -6.48 16.93
N VAL A 82 20.84 -7.32 16.35
CA VAL A 82 20.70 -7.78 14.96
C VAL A 82 19.36 -8.48 14.78
N PHE A 83 19.02 -9.41 15.68
CA PHE A 83 17.76 -10.14 15.64
C PHE A 83 16.56 -9.18 15.73
N GLY A 84 16.62 -8.19 16.63
CA GLY A 84 15.60 -7.15 16.77
C GLY A 84 15.38 -6.35 15.49
N TYR A 85 16.45 -5.90 14.84
CA TYR A 85 16.37 -5.17 13.56
C TYR A 85 15.82 -6.02 12.40
N LEU A 86 16.27 -7.27 12.28
CA LEU A 86 15.78 -8.16 11.22
C LEU A 86 14.32 -8.57 11.46
N LEU A 87 13.93 -8.82 12.72
CA LEU A 87 12.56 -9.15 13.08
C LEU A 87 11.63 -7.94 12.90
N SER A 88 12.04 -6.74 13.30
CA SER A 88 11.26 -5.52 13.05
C SER A 88 11.12 -5.25 11.55
N GLY A 89 12.18 -5.49 10.77
CA GLY A 89 12.16 -5.47 9.31
C GLY A 89 11.21 -6.50 8.70
N LEU A 90 11.00 -7.64 9.33
CA LEU A 90 10.07 -8.67 8.85
C LEU A 90 8.60 -8.35 9.20
N ILE A 91 8.34 -7.82 10.40
CA ILE A 91 6.98 -7.53 10.89
C ILE A 91 6.41 -6.28 10.23
N ALA A 92 7.23 -5.24 10.03
CA ALA A 92 6.75 -3.95 9.51
C ALA A 92 6.07 -4.03 8.12
N PRO A 93 6.56 -4.80 7.13
CA PRO A 93 5.85 -5.03 5.87
C PRO A 93 4.49 -5.73 6.07
N GLY A 94 4.40 -6.69 6.99
CA GLY A 94 3.12 -7.36 7.30
C GLY A 94 2.09 -6.36 7.83
N LEU A 95 2.49 -5.49 8.76
CA LEU A 95 1.64 -4.42 9.27
C LEU A 95 1.29 -3.39 8.18
N ALA A 96 2.26 -3.06 7.32
CA ALA A 96 2.03 -2.17 6.19
C ALA A 96 0.99 -2.72 5.22
N ALA A 97 1.01 -4.03 4.95
CA ALA A 97 0.01 -4.71 4.14
C ALA A 97 -1.39 -4.58 4.75
N GLY A 98 -1.51 -4.80 6.06
CA GLY A 98 -2.76 -4.61 6.78
C GLY A 98 -3.27 -3.16 6.71
N ALA A 99 -2.39 -2.18 6.95
CA ALA A 99 -2.75 -0.76 6.85
C ALA A 99 -3.17 -0.37 5.42
N ALA A 100 -2.50 -0.88 4.40
CA ALA A 100 -2.86 -0.67 3.00
C ALA A 100 -4.23 -1.28 2.68
N TYR A 101 -4.51 -2.50 3.15
CA TYR A 101 -5.80 -3.15 2.98
C TYR A 101 -6.94 -2.33 3.60
N PHE A 102 -6.79 -1.87 4.84
CA PHE A 102 -7.82 -1.03 5.48
C PHE A 102 -7.97 0.34 4.79
N SER A 103 -6.87 0.93 4.33
CA SER A 103 -6.91 2.16 3.52
C SER A 103 -7.73 1.96 2.25
N GLN A 104 -7.51 0.86 1.53
CA GLN A 104 -8.29 0.50 0.34
C GLN A 104 -9.76 0.24 0.67
N ALA A 105 -10.07 -0.51 1.72
CA ALA A 105 -11.44 -0.78 2.13
C ALA A 105 -12.21 0.53 2.41
N LEU A 106 -11.59 1.49 3.10
CA LEU A 106 -12.18 2.80 3.37
C LEU A 106 -12.33 3.66 2.11
N PHE A 107 -11.36 3.60 1.18
CA PHE A 107 -11.52 4.27 -0.11
C PHE A 107 -12.67 3.67 -0.90
N THR A 108 -12.78 2.34 -1.00
CA THR A 108 -13.88 1.69 -1.72
C THR A 108 -15.24 2.07 -1.13
N GLU A 109 -15.34 2.16 0.20
CA GLU A 109 -16.57 2.60 0.87
C GLU A 109 -16.89 4.07 0.58
N ASP A 110 -15.89 4.96 0.61
CA ASP A 110 -16.06 6.40 0.30
C ASP A 110 -16.44 6.62 -1.18
N TRP A 111 -15.87 5.82 -2.09
CA TRP A 111 -16.22 5.87 -3.52
C TRP A 111 -17.61 5.29 -3.81
N GLY A 112 -18.07 4.31 -3.02
CA GLY A 112 -19.45 3.80 -3.09
C GLY A 112 -20.51 4.83 -2.70
N CYS A 113 -20.12 5.94 -2.04
CA CYS A 113 -20.99 7.06 -1.70
C CYS A 113 -21.01 8.19 -2.75
N ALA A 114 -20.47 7.96 -3.96
CA ALA A 114 -20.56 8.94 -5.03
C ALA A 114 -22.03 9.15 -5.46
N GLU A 115 -22.46 10.41 -5.52
CA GLU A 115 -23.79 10.75 -6.00
C GLU A 115 -23.75 10.86 -7.54
N PHE A 116 -24.51 10.00 -8.21
CA PHE A 116 -24.67 10.00 -9.66
C PHE A 116 -25.80 10.96 -10.04
N CYS A 117 -25.46 12.04 -10.74
CA CYS A 117 -26.41 13.06 -11.18
C CYS A 117 -26.47 13.09 -12.70
N PHE A 118 -27.64 13.42 -13.25
CA PHE A 118 -27.81 13.71 -14.69
C PHE A 118 -27.54 15.18 -15.02
N GLU A 119 -27.35 16.02 -14.00
CA GLU A 119 -26.88 17.40 -14.13
C GLU A 119 -25.37 17.48 -13.95
N ARG A 120 -24.70 18.34 -14.72
CA ARG A 120 -23.25 18.54 -14.61
C ARG A 120 -22.90 19.18 -13.25
N PRO A 121 -21.83 18.73 -12.56
CA PRO A 121 -21.01 17.56 -12.85
C PRO A 121 -21.76 16.25 -12.59
N PHE A 122 -21.69 15.32 -13.55
CA PHE A 122 -22.48 14.07 -13.54
C PHE A 122 -22.11 13.09 -12.40
N VAL A 123 -20.98 13.32 -11.73
CA VAL A 123 -20.54 12.57 -10.55
C VAL A 123 -20.11 13.58 -9.49
N ARG A 124 -20.72 13.50 -8.30
CA ARG A 124 -20.36 14.34 -7.15
C ARG A 124 -19.71 13.50 -6.07
N HIS A 125 -18.51 13.90 -5.66
CA HIS A 125 -17.76 13.25 -4.59
C HIS A 125 -17.97 13.96 -3.26
N ARG A 126 -18.52 13.26 -2.26
CA ARG A 126 -18.45 13.69 -0.86
C ARG A 126 -17.19 13.14 -0.22
N ARG A 127 -16.21 14.01 0.04
CA ARG A 127 -15.05 13.64 0.86
C ARG A 127 -15.41 13.74 2.34
N GLY A 128 -15.53 12.60 2.99
CA GLY A 128 -15.87 12.53 4.42
C GLY A 128 -14.69 12.24 5.34
N ARG A 129 -14.99 11.97 6.61
CA ARG A 129 -14.02 11.53 7.62
C ARG A 129 -13.32 10.21 7.22
N LYS A 130 -14.01 9.34 6.46
CA LYS A 130 -13.48 8.07 5.97
C LYS A 130 -12.34 8.27 4.96
N TYR A 131 -12.50 9.21 4.02
CA TYR A 131 -11.43 9.63 3.11
C TYR A 131 -10.16 10.06 3.85
N PHE A 132 -10.32 10.86 4.90
CA PHE A 132 -9.18 11.30 5.72
C PHE A 132 -8.49 10.11 6.41
N CYS A 133 -9.25 9.22 7.03
CA CYS A 133 -8.72 8.01 7.67
C CYS A 133 -7.98 7.11 6.67
N ALA A 134 -8.54 6.92 5.48
CA ALA A 134 -7.91 6.17 4.39
C ALA A 134 -6.55 6.78 3.98
N CYS A 135 -6.48 8.11 3.85
CA CYS A 135 -5.24 8.84 3.58
C CYS A 135 -4.19 8.65 4.68
N VAL A 136 -4.59 8.71 5.96
CA VAL A 136 -3.67 8.50 7.08
C VAL A 136 -3.12 7.07 7.06
N LEU A 137 -3.98 6.07 6.92
CA LEU A 137 -3.56 4.65 6.86
C LEU A 137 -2.63 4.37 5.68
N LYS A 138 -2.86 5.02 4.53
CA LYS A 138 -1.95 4.95 3.38
C LYS A 138 -0.55 5.42 3.75
N TRP A 139 -0.44 6.60 4.39
CA TRP A 139 0.85 7.14 4.80
C TRP A 139 1.51 6.32 5.90
N VAL A 140 0.74 5.76 6.84
CA VAL A 140 1.23 4.81 7.84
C VAL A 140 1.83 3.58 7.17
N SER A 141 1.16 3.01 6.16
CA SER A 141 1.68 1.88 5.39
C SER A 141 3.02 2.21 4.71
N VAL A 142 3.12 3.37 4.05
CA VAL A 142 4.37 3.83 3.42
C VAL A 142 5.49 4.00 4.46
N ALA A 143 5.19 4.61 5.61
CA ALA A 143 6.15 4.78 6.69
C ALA A 143 6.64 3.45 7.26
N LEU A 144 5.75 2.47 7.42
CA LEU A 144 6.09 1.12 7.86
C LEU A 144 7.03 0.42 6.87
N VAL A 145 6.75 0.48 5.57
CA VAL A 145 7.66 -0.08 4.53
C VAL A 145 9.02 0.61 4.57
N ALA A 146 9.06 1.94 4.66
CA ALA A 146 10.33 2.67 4.77
C ALA A 146 11.11 2.27 6.04
N SER A 147 10.44 2.15 7.18
CA SER A 147 11.04 1.72 8.45
C SER A 147 11.58 0.28 8.38
N SER A 148 10.95 -0.59 7.58
CA SER A 148 11.43 -1.94 7.31
C SER A 148 12.78 -1.93 6.59
N TYR A 149 12.92 -1.12 5.56
CA TYR A 149 14.20 -0.98 4.83
C TYR A 149 15.31 -0.41 5.71
N ILE A 150 14.98 0.57 6.55
CA ILE A 150 15.94 1.13 7.52
C ILE A 150 16.38 0.06 8.53
N SER A 151 15.42 -0.69 9.08
CA SER A 151 15.70 -1.77 10.04
C SER A 151 16.59 -2.85 9.40
N LEU A 152 16.28 -3.26 8.17
CA LEU A 152 17.09 -4.20 7.41
C LEU A 152 18.53 -3.69 7.20
N ALA A 153 18.69 -2.44 6.76
CA ALA A 153 20.02 -1.85 6.53
C ALA A 153 20.86 -1.80 7.81
N LEU A 154 20.23 -1.43 8.94
CA LEU A 154 20.88 -1.43 10.25
C LEU A 154 21.22 -2.86 10.71
N GLY A 155 20.30 -3.81 10.55
CA GLY A 155 20.49 -5.22 10.87
C GLY A 155 21.64 -5.85 10.10
N CYS A 156 21.66 -5.67 8.78
CA CYS A 156 22.74 -6.15 7.91
C CYS A 156 24.10 -5.53 8.26
N ASN A 157 24.16 -4.22 8.51
CA ASN A 157 25.41 -3.56 8.92
C ASN A 157 25.93 -4.10 10.26
N GLN A 158 25.05 -4.31 11.25
CA GLN A 158 25.45 -4.88 12.53
C GLN A 158 25.85 -6.35 12.41
N PHE A 159 25.15 -7.12 11.58
CA PHE A 159 25.48 -8.52 11.30
C PHE A 159 26.84 -8.65 10.62
N TRP A 160 27.11 -7.82 9.61
CA TRP A 160 28.41 -7.78 8.94
C TRP A 160 29.56 -7.48 9.92
N ARG A 161 29.37 -6.49 10.80
CA ARG A 161 30.35 -6.16 11.85
C ARG A 161 30.53 -7.30 12.86
N LEU A 162 29.51 -8.11 13.10
CA LEU A 162 29.60 -9.28 13.95
C LEU A 162 30.44 -10.36 13.28
N LEU A 163 30.19 -10.64 11.99
CA LEU A 163 30.97 -11.61 11.21
C LEU A 163 32.45 -11.23 11.13
N LEU A 164 32.77 -9.97 10.87
CA LEU A 164 34.17 -9.50 10.83
C LEU A 164 34.89 -9.72 12.16
N LYS A 165 34.19 -9.58 13.29
CA LYS A 165 34.78 -9.84 14.61
C LYS A 165 35.01 -11.32 14.86
N LEU A 166 34.07 -12.16 14.45
CA LEU A 166 34.20 -13.62 14.56
C LEU A 166 35.32 -14.17 13.68
N ALA A 167 35.56 -13.56 12.51
CA ALA A 167 36.66 -13.94 11.63
C ALA A 167 38.06 -13.50 12.15
N ALA A 168 38.10 -12.52 13.05
CA ALA A 168 39.34 -11.99 13.62
C ALA A 168 39.71 -12.63 14.97
N SER A 169 38.84 -13.45 15.56
CA SER A 169 39.03 -14.18 16.81
C SER A 169 39.41 -15.63 16.56
#